data_AF-A0A9P0PSQ9-F1
#
_entry.id   AF-A0A9P0PSQ9-F1
#
_cell.length_a   1.000
_cell.length_b   1.000
_cell.length_c   1.000
_cell.angle_alpha   90.00
_cell.angle_beta   90.00
_cell.angle_gamma   90.00
#
_symmetry.space_group_name_H-M   'P 1'
#
loop_
_entity.id
_entity.type
_entity.pdbx_description
1 polymer ?
#
loop_
_entity_poly.entity_id
_entity_poly.type
_entity_poly.pdbx_seq_one_letter_code
_entity_poly.pdbx_strand_id
1 'polypeptide(L)'
;MDDFYKQVFNEKWLRIRKAMLGKQKYVAVINNFGDDTEAMQSLELTGALNMRTLFSLEQGYIKEEKLKNMNNKAMDKILRLDEELEQKIQNKIEKEANESAAQEKPTASDFSLASSLEKAKFDTRRLIDIKDPLSTEALHEFLPATEIKGREDFIPESNHYKMYDPETHFSVKMEKEYDLPFPDHLNIYCYERDNKSDFDSPKRGCTDVFNYYLMDGGSILPILALDLRPGNRFLDMCSAPGGKSLLALQTFFPDVVVSNDSSLSRLNRVRSVYSQFLYDFQEKWVKTGKIRLTNRDGRIISEEEYDRILVDVPCTTDRHSLHENENNIFKPSRIKERLNLPELQKELLVNALKLVERGGIVVYSTCSLSPIQNDGVVHVALKQIWEETNMEFVVK
;
A
#
# COMPACT_ATOMS: atom_id res chain seq x y z
N MET A 1 7.32 -17.81 5.64
CA MET A 1 7.68 -16.65 4.79
C MET A 1 8.19 -17.09 3.43
N ASP A 2 9.26 -17.88 3.32
CA ASP A 2 9.80 -18.31 2.02
C ASP A 2 8.77 -19.05 1.15
N ASP A 3 7.95 -19.94 1.74
CA ASP A 3 6.93 -20.69 0.99
C ASP A 3 5.84 -19.80 0.40
N PHE A 4 5.43 -18.77 1.14
CA PHE A 4 4.32 -17.89 0.78
C PHE A 4 4.79 -16.71 -0.09
N TYR A 5 5.75 -15.92 0.39
CA TYR A 5 6.19 -14.70 -0.28
C TYR A 5 6.96 -14.95 -1.57
N LYS A 6 7.56 -16.13 -1.75
CA LYS A 6 8.13 -16.51 -3.04
C LYS A 6 7.07 -16.63 -4.12
N GLN A 7 5.86 -17.09 -3.79
CA GLN A 7 4.75 -17.19 -4.73
C GLN A 7 4.16 -15.81 -5.07
N VAL A 8 4.14 -14.89 -4.09
CA VAL A 8 3.60 -13.53 -4.26
C VAL A 8 4.56 -12.63 -5.04
N PHE A 9 5.85 -12.60 -4.67
CA PHE A 9 6.82 -11.66 -5.22
C PHE A 9 7.76 -12.24 -6.29
N ASN A 10 7.67 -13.55 -6.57
CA ASN A 10 8.46 -14.25 -7.58
C ASN A 10 9.97 -13.93 -7.45
N GLU A 11 10.59 -13.46 -8.53
CA GLU A 11 12.03 -13.13 -8.57
C GLU A 11 12.43 -11.98 -7.63
N LYS A 12 11.50 -11.07 -7.31
CA LYS A 12 11.77 -9.95 -6.40
C LYS A 12 11.94 -10.41 -4.95
N TRP A 13 11.38 -11.58 -4.60
CA TRP A 13 11.42 -12.11 -3.24
C TRP A 13 12.85 -12.21 -2.71
N LEU A 14 13.82 -12.65 -3.52
CA LEU A 14 15.20 -12.82 -3.08
C LEU A 14 15.81 -11.49 -2.58
N ARG A 15 15.51 -10.38 -3.25
CA ARG A 15 15.98 -9.04 -2.87
C ARG A 15 15.31 -8.56 -1.59
N ILE A 16 13.99 -8.75 -1.49
CA ILE A 16 13.20 -8.39 -0.30
C ILE A 16 13.67 -9.18 0.92
N ARG A 17 13.83 -10.50 0.78
CA ARG A 17 14.34 -11.40 1.83
C ARG A 17 15.71 -10.93 2.33
N LYS A 18 16.64 -10.62 1.42
CA LYS A 18 17.96 -10.10 1.79
C LYS A 18 17.86 -8.77 2.54
N ALA A 19 16.95 -7.88 2.14
CA ALA A 19 16.73 -6.61 2.83
C ALA A 19 16.10 -6.79 4.22
N MET A 20 15.19 -7.76 4.39
CA MET A 20 14.56 -8.06 5.68
C MET A 20 15.53 -8.66 6.71
N LEU A 21 16.42 -9.54 6.24
CA LEU A 21 17.49 -10.12 7.07
C LEU A 21 18.63 -9.12 7.32
N GLY A 22 18.78 -8.13 6.44
CA GLY A 22 19.77 -7.07 6.59
C GLY A 22 19.39 -6.04 7.67
N LYS A 23 20.40 -5.27 8.08
CA LYS A 23 20.25 -4.14 9.00
C LYS A 23 19.22 -3.14 8.48
N GLN A 24 18.30 -2.73 9.35
CA GLN A 24 17.30 -1.71 9.04
C GLN A 24 17.95 -0.34 8.92
N LYS A 25 17.50 0.43 7.92
CA LYS A 25 17.87 1.83 7.78
C LYS A 25 16.83 2.69 8.47
N TYR A 26 17.30 3.63 9.29
CA TYR A 26 16.45 4.56 10.02
C TYR A 26 16.43 5.92 9.34
N VAL A 27 15.44 6.71 9.73
CA VAL A 27 15.32 8.12 9.43
C VAL A 27 15.20 8.88 10.75
N ALA A 28 15.77 10.08 10.80
CA ALA A 28 15.70 10.96 11.95
C ALA A 28 14.62 12.01 11.71
N VAL A 29 13.53 11.93 12.47
CA VAL A 29 12.46 12.93 12.47
C VAL A 29 12.81 13.99 13.50
N ILE A 30 13.05 15.23 13.06
CA ILE A 30 13.38 16.33 13.97
C ILE A 30 12.20 16.61 14.89
N ASN A 31 12.51 16.90 16.15
CA ASN A 31 11.55 17.36 17.11
C ASN A 31 11.47 18.90 17.10
N ASN A 32 10.42 19.44 16.49
CA ASN A 32 10.15 20.87 16.42
C ASN A 32 9.80 21.50 17.79
N PHE A 33 9.60 20.69 18.83
CA PHE A 33 9.38 21.15 20.21
C PHE A 33 10.65 21.22 21.05
N GLY A 34 11.80 20.81 20.49
CA GLY A 34 13.12 20.87 21.11
C GLY A 34 14.03 21.90 20.42
N ASP A 35 15.35 21.67 20.52
CA ASP A 35 16.36 22.46 19.80
C ASP A 35 16.50 21.94 18.36
N ASP A 36 15.55 22.31 17.50
CA ASP A 36 15.44 21.84 16.13
C ASP A 36 16.61 22.33 15.25
N THR A 37 17.00 23.60 15.36
CA THR A 37 18.05 24.19 14.51
C THR A 37 19.42 23.55 14.72
N GLU A 38 19.79 23.29 15.98
CA GLU A 38 21.07 22.65 16.29
C GLU A 38 21.07 21.19 15.82
N ALA A 39 19.95 20.49 16.00
CA ALA A 39 19.79 19.12 15.54
C ALA A 39 19.91 19.01 14.00
N MET A 40 19.26 19.92 13.28
CA MET A 40 19.34 19.99 11.81
C MET A 40 20.78 20.19 11.34
N GLN A 41 21.48 21.19 11.89
CA GLN A 41 22.89 21.43 11.55
C GLN A 41 23.79 20.23 11.87
N SER A 42 23.59 19.59 13.02
CA SER A 42 24.36 18.40 13.39
C SER A 42 24.16 17.24 12.43
N LEU A 43 22.94 17.01 11.95
CA LEU A 43 22.64 15.93 11.00
C LEU A 43 23.15 16.24 9.59
N GLU A 44 23.10 17.50 9.17
CA GLU A 44 23.70 17.93 7.90
C GLU A 44 25.22 17.76 7.92
N LEU A 45 25.88 18.06 9.04
CA LEU A 45 27.31 17.84 9.23
C LEU A 45 27.72 16.36 9.18
N THR A 46 26.85 15.43 9.58
CA THR A 46 27.09 13.99 9.42
C THR A 46 26.83 13.48 8.00
N GLY A 47 26.36 14.36 7.10
CA GLY A 47 26.03 14.03 5.71
C GLY A 47 24.63 13.42 5.54
N ALA A 48 23.73 13.64 6.49
CA ALA A 48 22.33 13.28 6.32
C ALA A 48 21.60 14.29 5.42
N LEU A 49 20.70 13.80 4.58
CA LEU A 49 19.97 14.60 3.61
C LEU A 49 18.55 14.86 4.10
N ASN A 50 18.08 16.10 3.93
CA ASN A 50 16.70 16.46 4.24
C ASN A 50 15.74 15.88 3.18
N MET A 51 14.83 15.02 3.62
CA MET A 51 13.88 14.32 2.77
C MET A 51 12.91 15.27 2.07
N ARG A 52 12.57 16.42 2.67
CA ARG A 52 11.70 17.42 2.04
C ARG A 52 12.33 17.98 0.76
N THR A 53 13.62 18.30 0.83
CA THR A 53 14.37 18.83 -0.31
C THR A 53 14.42 17.80 -1.43
N LEU A 54 14.73 16.54 -1.08
CA LEU A 54 14.71 15.43 -2.03
C LEU A 54 13.33 15.25 -2.67
N PHE A 55 12.26 15.28 -1.86
CA PHE A 55 10.90 15.10 -2.33
C PHE A 55 10.47 16.23 -3.28
N SER A 56 10.82 17.48 -2.96
CA SER A 56 10.52 18.64 -3.80
C SER A 56 11.26 18.58 -5.15
N LEU A 57 12.51 18.13 -5.14
CA LEU A 57 13.30 17.92 -6.36
C LEU A 57 12.67 16.83 -7.25
N GLU A 58 12.31 15.68 -6.67
CA GLU A 58 11.65 14.59 -7.39
C GLU A 58 10.28 15.00 -7.96
N GLN A 59 9.49 15.75 -7.20
CA GLN A 59 8.24 16.33 -7.72
C GLN A 59 8.49 17.27 -8.91
N GLY A 60 9.56 18.05 -8.87
CA GLY A 60 10.00 18.88 -9.99
C GLY A 60 10.31 18.04 -11.23
N TYR A 61 11.13 17.00 -11.10
CA TYR A 61 11.48 16.10 -12.21
C TYR A 61 10.26 15.41 -12.80
N ILE A 62 9.34 14.90 -11.97
CA ILE A 62 8.10 14.26 -12.43
C ILE A 62 7.22 15.26 -13.19
N LYS A 63 7.10 16.50 -12.72
CA LYS A 63 6.34 17.56 -13.41
C LYS A 63 6.95 17.90 -14.76
N GLU A 64 8.27 18.02 -14.84
CA GLU A 64 8.98 18.25 -16.10
C GLU A 64 8.81 17.09 -17.08
N GLU A 65 8.90 15.85 -16.61
CA GLU A 65 8.70 14.67 -17.45
C GLU A 65 7.26 14.58 -17.97
N LYS A 66 6.26 14.88 -17.13
CA LYS A 66 4.86 15.00 -17.55
C LYS A 66 4.70 16.09 -18.61
N LEU A 67 5.33 17.26 -18.44
CA LEU A 67 5.29 18.35 -19.42
C LEU A 67 5.93 17.95 -20.76
N LYS A 68 7.09 17.30 -20.73
CA LYS A 68 7.76 16.76 -21.92
C LYS A 68 6.88 15.73 -22.64
N ASN A 69 6.26 14.82 -21.89
CA ASN A 69 5.35 13.82 -22.46
C ASN A 69 4.08 14.43 -23.07
N MET A 70 3.52 15.47 -22.45
CA MET A 70 2.38 16.21 -23.03
C MET A 70 2.79 16.94 -24.31
N ASN A 71 3.95 17.60 -24.32
CA ASN A 71 4.47 18.29 -25.50
C ASN A 71 4.76 17.30 -26.64
N ASN A 72 5.36 16.14 -26.35
CA ASN A 72 5.59 15.09 -27.35
C ASN A 72 4.27 14.58 -27.93
N LYS A 73 3.26 14.31 -27.09
CA LYS A 73 1.91 13.92 -27.56
C LYS A 73 1.24 15.00 -28.41
N ALA A 74 1.43 16.28 -28.07
CA ALA A 74 0.91 17.39 -28.86
C ALA A 74 1.62 17.48 -30.22
N MET A 75 2.94 17.31 -30.26
CA MET A 75 3.73 17.28 -31.49
C MET A 75 3.35 16.09 -32.38
N ASP A 76 3.17 14.90 -31.81
CA ASP A 76 2.67 13.72 -32.54
C ASP A 76 1.28 13.97 -33.15
N LYS A 77 0.41 14.68 -32.42
CA LYS A 77 -0.92 15.04 -32.92
C LYS A 77 -0.85 16.05 -34.06
N ILE A 78 0.07 17.01 -33.99
CA ILE A 78 0.31 17.98 -35.06
C ILE A 78 0.85 17.25 -36.31
N LEU A 79 1.84 16.37 -36.15
CA LEU A 79 2.39 15.56 -37.25
C LEU A 79 1.31 14.73 -37.95
N ARG A 80 0.44 14.06 -37.20
CA ARG A 80 -0.68 13.30 -37.79
C ARG A 80 -1.67 14.19 -38.55
N LEU A 81 -1.97 15.38 -38.01
CA LEU A 81 -2.86 16.33 -38.70
C LEU A 81 -2.23 16.85 -39.99
N ASP A 82 -0.91 17.03 -40.01
CA ASP A 82 -0.15 17.45 -41.19
C ASP A 82 -0.15 16.33 -42.26
N GLU A 83 0.12 15.08 -41.87
CA GLU A 83 -0.01 13.92 -42.76
C GLU A 83 -1.43 13.77 -43.34
N GLU A 84 -2.47 13.94 -42.52
CA GLU A 84 -3.86 13.92 -42.99
C GLU A 84 -4.17 15.06 -43.97
N LEU A 85 -3.57 16.24 -43.77
CA LEU A 85 -3.74 17.39 -44.65
C LEU A 85 -3.05 17.15 -45.99
N GLU A 86 -1.81 16.64 -45.98
CA GLU A 86 -1.08 16.25 -47.19
C GLU A 86 -1.84 15.19 -47.99
N GLN A 87 -2.38 14.16 -47.33
CA GLN A 87 -3.20 13.15 -47.99
C GLN A 87 -4.49 13.75 -48.59
N LYS A 88 -5.14 14.71 -47.91
CA LYS A 88 -6.31 15.40 -48.47
C LYS A 88 -5.96 16.26 -49.68
N ILE A 89 -4.81 16.94 -49.65
CA ILE A 89 -4.31 17.72 -50.78
C ILE A 89 -4.00 16.80 -51.96
N GLN A 90 -3.28 15.70 -51.72
CA GLN A 90 -2.94 14.71 -52.74
C GLN A 90 -4.20 14.07 -53.37
N ASN A 91 -5.15 13.63 -52.55
CA ASN A 91 -6.43 13.09 -53.03
C ASN A 91 -7.24 14.12 -53.83
N LYS A 92 -7.13 15.41 -53.50
CA LYS A 92 -7.80 16.48 -54.24
C LYS A 92 -7.13 16.71 -55.60
N ILE A 93 -5.80 16.70 -55.65
CA ILE A 93 -5.03 16.77 -56.91
C ILE A 93 -5.34 15.55 -57.79
N GLU A 94 -5.41 14.35 -57.23
CA GLU A 94 -5.76 13.13 -57.97
C GLU A 94 -7.21 13.12 -58.45
N LYS A 95 -8.15 13.70 -57.70
CA LYS A 95 -9.53 13.90 -58.16
C LYS A 95 -9.62 14.92 -59.29
N GLU A 96 -8.92 16.04 -59.20
CA GLU A 96 -8.88 17.04 -60.27
C GLU A 96 -8.20 16.47 -61.54
N ALA A 97 -7.16 15.63 -61.39
CA ALA A 97 -6.53 14.91 -62.50
C ALA A 97 -7.46 13.86 -63.13
N ASN A 98 -8.22 13.10 -62.32
CA ASN A 98 -9.18 12.11 -62.83
C ASN A 98 -10.44 12.74 -63.45
N GLU A 99 -10.90 13.89 -62.96
CA GLU A 99 -11.99 14.65 -63.60
C GLU A 99 -11.57 15.18 -64.98
N SER A 100 -10.28 15.48 -65.19
CA SER A 100 -9.74 15.80 -66.52
C SER A 100 -9.49 14.58 -67.42
N ALA A 101 -9.54 13.35 -66.88
CA ALA A 101 -9.31 12.10 -67.63
C ALA A 101 -10.60 11.32 -67.96
N ALA A 102 -11.77 11.75 -67.50
CA ALA A 102 -13.05 11.08 -67.73
C ALA A 102 -13.69 11.46 -69.09
N GLN A 103 -13.10 11.00 -70.20
CA GLN A 103 -13.83 10.68 -71.42
C GLN A 103 -13.55 9.21 -71.81
N GLU A 104 -14.63 8.42 -71.80
CA GLU A 104 -14.84 7.06 -72.37
C GLU A 104 -14.65 5.77 -71.52
N LYS A 105 -15.83 5.19 -71.21
CA LYS A 105 -16.31 3.79 -71.32
C LYS A 105 -16.14 2.75 -70.18
N PRO A 106 -17.22 2.00 -69.83
CA PRO A 106 -17.25 0.94 -68.81
C PRO A 106 -17.26 -0.49 -69.40
N THR A 107 -16.86 -1.51 -68.63
CA THR A 107 -17.33 -2.91 -68.80
C THR A 107 -17.30 -3.73 -67.50
N ALA A 108 -18.12 -4.77 -67.48
CA ALA A 108 -18.76 -5.42 -66.34
C ALA A 108 -18.01 -6.62 -65.70
N SER A 109 -18.49 -6.93 -64.49
CA SER A 109 -18.49 -8.17 -63.69
C SER A 109 -18.08 -9.51 -64.31
N ASP A 110 -17.51 -10.39 -63.47
CA ASP A 110 -17.86 -11.82 -63.46
C ASP A 110 -17.72 -12.45 -62.06
N PHE A 111 -18.87 -12.79 -61.46
CA PHE A 111 -18.99 -13.77 -60.38
C PHE A 111 -19.49 -15.07 -61.02
N SER A 112 -18.84 -16.21 -60.76
CA SER A 112 -19.39 -17.52 -61.13
C SER A 112 -19.42 -18.47 -59.94
N LEU A 113 -20.59 -19.11 -59.79
CA LEU A 113 -21.04 -20.03 -58.74
C LEU A 113 -20.27 -21.37 -58.72
N ALA A 114 -19.18 -21.49 -59.49
CA ALA A 114 -18.50 -22.74 -59.79
C ALA A 114 -17.28 -23.03 -58.88
N SER A 115 -16.75 -22.04 -58.15
CA SER A 115 -15.54 -22.21 -57.33
C SER A 115 -15.81 -22.70 -55.89
N SER A 116 -17.07 -22.74 -55.44
CA SER A 116 -17.46 -23.19 -54.10
C SER A 116 -17.90 -24.66 -54.00
N LEU A 117 -17.84 -25.42 -55.10
CA LEU A 117 -18.27 -26.83 -55.16
C LEU A 117 -17.12 -27.84 -55.28
N GLU A 118 -15.87 -27.41 -55.44
CA GLU A 118 -14.71 -28.30 -55.67
C GLU A 118 -13.94 -28.72 -54.42
N LYS A 119 -14.35 -28.33 -53.21
CA LYS A 119 -13.62 -28.72 -51.98
C LYS A 119 -14.51 -29.21 -50.85
N ALA A 120 -15.33 -30.23 -51.13
CA ALA A 120 -15.90 -31.07 -50.09
C ALA A 120 -16.09 -32.53 -50.57
N LYS A 121 -15.42 -33.49 -49.92
CA LYS A 121 -16.06 -34.58 -49.14
C LYS A 121 -15.04 -35.50 -48.46
N PHE A 122 -15.50 -36.05 -47.33
CA PHE A 122 -14.82 -36.83 -46.30
C PHE A 122 -14.67 -38.32 -46.64
N ASP A 123 -13.75 -39.03 -45.97
CA ASP A 123 -13.75 -40.50 -45.83
C ASP A 123 -13.46 -40.94 -44.37
N THR A 124 -14.25 -41.89 -43.90
CA THR A 124 -14.45 -42.37 -42.53
C THR A 124 -14.00 -43.84 -42.41
N ARG A 125 -12.68 -44.09 -42.30
CA ARG A 125 -12.15 -45.47 -42.21
C ARG A 125 -10.92 -45.66 -41.31
N ARG A 126 -10.98 -45.22 -40.05
CA ARG A 126 -10.15 -45.78 -38.97
C ARG A 126 -10.96 -45.89 -37.68
N LEU A 127 -11.68 -47.01 -37.57
CA LEU A 127 -12.27 -47.48 -36.34
C LEU A 127 -11.19 -48.04 -35.41
N ILE A 128 -11.43 -47.87 -34.11
CA ILE A 128 -10.68 -48.39 -32.97
C ILE A 128 -11.05 -49.86 -32.76
N ASP A 129 -10.10 -50.69 -32.32
CA ASP A 129 -10.38 -52.01 -31.75
C ASP A 129 -9.90 -52.08 -30.30
N ILE A 130 -10.76 -52.56 -29.40
CA ILE A 130 -10.57 -52.70 -27.95
C ILE A 130 -10.51 -54.20 -27.65
N LYS A 131 -9.33 -54.70 -27.27
CA LYS A 131 -9.15 -56.00 -26.62
C LYS A 131 -8.07 -55.92 -25.52
N ASP A 132 -8.58 -55.58 -24.35
CA ASP A 132 -8.32 -56.13 -23.02
C ASP A 132 -6.92 -56.13 -22.35
N PRO A 133 -6.94 -56.09 -20.99
CA PRO A 133 -5.91 -55.49 -20.13
C PRO A 133 -5.05 -56.58 -19.48
N LEU A 134 -3.79 -56.31 -19.16
CA LEU A 134 -3.08 -56.98 -18.07
C LEU A 134 -1.65 -56.42 -17.94
N SER A 135 -1.41 -55.63 -16.89
CA SER A 135 -0.17 -55.62 -16.07
C SER A 135 -0.11 -54.38 -15.18
N THR A 136 -1.04 -54.27 -14.23
CA THR A 136 -0.86 -53.43 -13.03
C THR A 136 -0.47 -54.32 -11.85
N GLU A 137 0.70 -54.95 -11.97
CA GLU A 137 1.36 -55.69 -10.89
C GLU A 137 2.83 -55.25 -10.84
N ALA A 138 3.03 -53.99 -10.43
CA ALA A 138 4.32 -53.50 -9.95
C ALA A 138 4.20 -52.22 -9.09
N LEU A 139 3.03 -51.88 -8.53
CA LEU A 139 2.86 -50.69 -7.69
C LEU A 139 1.85 -50.89 -6.55
N HIS A 140 2.06 -51.93 -5.76
CA HIS A 140 1.81 -51.89 -4.32
C HIS A 140 3.15 -52.31 -3.71
N GLU A 141 3.86 -51.49 -2.95
CA GLU A 141 3.51 -51.18 -1.57
C GLU A 141 4.43 -50.03 -1.11
N PHE A 142 3.87 -48.81 -1.03
CA PHE A 142 4.45 -47.77 -0.18
C PHE A 142 3.27 -47.04 0.43
N LEU A 143 2.95 -47.40 1.68
CA LEU A 143 2.05 -46.66 2.54
C LEU A 143 2.89 -45.53 3.15
N PRO A 144 2.83 -44.28 2.65
CA PRO A 144 3.35 -43.18 3.45
C PRO A 144 2.46 -43.07 4.69
N ALA A 145 3.07 -42.85 5.85
CA ALA A 145 2.37 -42.63 7.10
C ALA A 145 1.19 -41.66 6.88
N THR A 146 -0.03 -42.16 7.08
CA THR A 146 -1.27 -41.47 6.68
C THR A 146 -1.52 -40.21 7.49
N GLU A 147 -0.86 -40.02 8.63
CA GLU A 147 -0.98 -38.82 9.46
C GLU A 147 0.27 -38.63 10.33
N ILE A 148 0.90 -37.46 10.24
CA ILE A 148 1.76 -36.97 11.33
C ILE A 148 0.81 -36.33 12.33
N LYS A 149 0.52 -37.02 13.44
CA LYS A 149 -0.26 -36.46 14.54
C LYS A 149 0.36 -35.12 14.98
N GLY A 150 -0.40 -34.04 14.79
CA GLY A 150 0.05 -32.66 15.00
C GLY A 150 -0.08 -31.74 13.78
N ARG A 151 -0.45 -32.26 12.60
CA ARG A 151 -0.82 -31.47 11.41
C ARG A 151 -2.31 -31.17 11.29
N GLU A 152 -3.18 -31.76 12.11
CA GLU A 152 -4.62 -31.42 12.16
C GLU A 152 -4.84 -29.91 12.42
N ASP A 153 -3.96 -29.30 13.24
CA ASP A 153 -3.97 -27.87 13.55
C ASP A 153 -3.22 -27.02 12.49
N PHE A 154 -2.60 -27.65 11.50
CA PHE A 154 -1.91 -26.98 10.41
C PHE A 154 -2.92 -26.64 9.32
N ILE A 155 -3.69 -25.58 9.53
CA ILE A 155 -4.46 -24.95 8.46
C ILE A 155 -3.44 -24.20 7.59
N PRO A 156 -3.24 -24.59 6.31
CA PRO A 156 -2.43 -23.80 5.39
C PRO A 156 -3.01 -22.39 5.31
N GLU A 157 -2.17 -21.37 5.43
CA GLU A 157 -2.58 -19.95 5.27
C GLU A 157 -3.32 -19.72 3.94
N SER A 158 -3.03 -20.57 2.93
CA SER A 158 -3.73 -20.57 1.66
C SER A 158 -5.23 -20.91 1.74
N ASN A 159 -5.69 -21.62 2.76
CA ASN A 159 -7.11 -21.90 2.94
C ASN A 159 -7.92 -20.66 3.40
N HIS A 160 -7.26 -19.60 3.87
CA HIS A 160 -7.90 -18.30 4.13
C HIS A 160 -8.12 -17.47 2.86
N TYR A 161 -7.57 -17.87 1.70
CA TYR A 161 -7.95 -17.26 0.41
C TYR A 161 -9.43 -17.50 0.05
N LYS A 162 -10.15 -18.40 0.74
CA LYS A 162 -11.60 -18.56 0.55
C LYS A 162 -12.44 -17.35 0.98
N MET A 163 -11.86 -16.37 1.68
CA MET A 163 -12.53 -15.06 1.90
C MET A 163 -12.51 -14.16 0.67
N TYR A 164 -11.64 -14.43 -0.30
CA TYR A 164 -11.71 -13.79 -1.62
C TYR A 164 -12.69 -14.58 -2.47
N ASP A 165 -13.94 -14.13 -2.50
CA ASP A 165 -14.91 -14.55 -3.50
C ASP A 165 -14.88 -13.56 -4.67
N PRO A 166 -14.17 -13.88 -5.79
CA PRO A 166 -14.10 -13.01 -6.95
C PRO A 166 -15.46 -12.84 -7.66
N GLU A 167 -16.50 -13.60 -7.29
CA GLU A 167 -17.83 -13.51 -7.89
C GLU A 167 -18.73 -12.45 -7.25
N THR A 168 -18.30 -11.77 -6.18
CA THR A 168 -19.15 -10.74 -5.55
C THR A 168 -19.10 -9.40 -6.28
N HIS A 169 -20.29 -8.94 -6.70
CA HIS A 169 -20.57 -7.69 -7.46
C HIS A 169 -20.24 -6.37 -6.72
N PHE A 170 -19.27 -6.36 -5.81
CA PHE A 170 -18.84 -5.15 -5.11
C PHE A 170 -17.70 -4.47 -5.87
N SER A 171 -18.02 -3.39 -6.61
CA SER A 171 -17.02 -2.61 -7.33
C SER A 171 -16.40 -1.54 -6.43
N VAL A 172 -15.12 -1.68 -6.09
CA VAL A 172 -14.35 -0.65 -5.37
C VAL A 172 -13.98 0.46 -6.34
N LYS A 173 -14.37 1.71 -6.02
CA LYS A 173 -13.94 2.90 -6.78
C LYS A 173 -12.48 3.21 -6.41
N MET A 174 -11.58 3.04 -7.36
CA MET A 174 -10.16 3.34 -7.21
C MET A 174 -9.82 4.63 -7.98
N GLU A 175 -9.31 5.64 -7.29
CA GLU A 175 -8.86 6.91 -7.89
C GLU A 175 -7.38 7.11 -7.64
N LYS A 176 -6.56 7.12 -8.69
CA LYS A 176 -5.11 7.27 -8.51
C LYS A 176 -4.78 8.70 -8.04
N GLU A 177 -4.30 8.83 -6.81
CA GLU A 177 -3.77 10.09 -6.31
C GLU A 177 -2.27 10.23 -6.62
N TYR A 178 -1.89 11.34 -7.23
CA TYR A 178 -0.51 11.60 -7.68
C TYR A 178 0.19 12.70 -6.88
N ASP A 179 -0.55 13.43 -6.07
CA ASP A 179 -0.06 14.57 -5.31
C ASP A 179 -0.10 14.22 -3.82
N LEU A 180 1.07 13.88 -3.28
CA LEU A 180 1.26 13.65 -1.86
C LEU A 180 1.90 14.91 -1.25
N PRO A 181 1.19 15.68 -0.40
CA PRO A 181 1.74 16.88 0.18
C PRO A 181 2.77 16.52 1.26
N PHE A 182 3.87 17.24 1.27
CA PHE A 182 4.89 17.12 2.30
C PHE A 182 4.81 18.36 3.21
N PRO A 183 4.50 18.21 4.51
CA PRO A 183 4.31 19.36 5.40
C PRO A 183 5.56 20.24 5.51
N ASP A 184 5.37 21.56 5.47
CA ASP A 184 6.48 22.53 5.51
C ASP A 184 7.30 22.40 6.79
N HIS A 185 6.65 22.18 7.93
CA HIS A 185 7.32 22.09 9.23
C HIS A 185 7.91 20.70 9.52
N LEU A 186 7.64 19.69 8.68
CA LEU A 186 8.10 18.34 8.94
C LEU A 186 9.53 18.11 8.44
N ASN A 187 10.52 18.17 9.33
CA ASN A 187 11.92 17.95 8.98
C ASN A 187 12.33 16.49 9.23
N ILE A 188 12.75 15.79 8.16
CA ILE A 188 13.16 14.38 8.24
C ILE A 188 14.48 14.21 7.52
N TYR A 189 15.44 13.55 8.17
CA TYR A 189 16.77 13.30 7.63
C TYR A 189 16.99 11.82 7.37
N CYS A 190 17.61 11.51 6.23
CA CYS A 190 18.03 10.16 5.89
C CYS A 190 19.40 10.20 5.20
N TYR A 191 20.21 9.16 5.38
CA TYR A 191 21.43 9.02 4.60
C TYR A 191 21.13 8.58 3.16
N GLU A 192 22.07 8.79 2.24
CA GLU A 192 21.99 8.33 0.85
C GLU A 192 21.72 6.82 0.73
N ARG A 193 21.10 6.39 -0.39
CA ARG A 193 20.60 5.02 -0.60
C ARG A 193 21.58 3.91 -0.17
N ASP A 194 22.85 4.03 -0.55
CA ASP A 194 23.86 3.00 -0.31
C ASP A 194 24.60 3.17 1.03
N ASN A 195 24.41 4.30 1.71
CA ASN A 195 24.97 4.57 3.01
C ASN A 195 24.18 3.81 4.10
N LYS A 196 24.90 3.04 4.92
CA LYS A 196 24.41 2.18 6.01
C LYS A 196 24.84 2.65 7.40
N SER A 197 25.36 3.87 7.51
CA SER A 197 25.69 4.50 8.78
C SER A 197 24.44 4.65 9.63
N ASP A 198 24.62 4.51 10.94
CA ASP A 198 23.55 4.82 11.88
C ASP A 198 23.59 6.30 12.25
N PHE A 199 22.45 6.78 12.72
CA PHE A 199 22.40 8.05 13.43
C PHE A 199 22.96 7.87 14.84
N ASP A 200 23.51 8.95 15.39
CA ASP A 200 23.84 9.00 16.80
C ASP A 200 22.58 8.86 17.67
N SER A 201 22.79 8.65 18.97
CA SER A 201 21.67 8.69 19.90
C SER A 201 21.13 10.12 20.04
N PRO A 202 19.80 10.30 20.12
CA PRO A 202 19.20 11.62 20.26
C PRO A 202 19.64 12.26 21.58
N LYS A 203 19.89 13.56 21.52
CA LYS A 203 20.38 14.36 22.65
C LYS A 203 19.23 15.20 23.20
N ARG A 204 19.31 15.50 24.50
CA ARG A 204 18.37 16.43 25.15
C ARG A 204 18.90 17.85 25.04
N GLY A 205 18.03 18.74 24.59
CA GLY A 205 18.31 20.15 24.44
C GLY A 205 18.06 20.96 25.71
N CYS A 206 17.96 22.28 25.56
CA CYS A 206 17.66 23.22 26.64
C CYS A 206 16.25 23.03 27.24
N THR A 207 15.32 22.48 26.47
CA THR A 207 13.94 22.17 26.86
C THR A 207 13.79 20.79 27.51
N ASP A 208 14.90 20.09 27.79
CA ASP A 208 14.96 18.73 28.36
C ASP A 208 14.17 17.66 27.58
N VAL A 209 13.87 17.91 26.30
CA VAL A 209 13.30 16.92 25.37
C VAL A 209 14.33 16.49 24.33
N PHE A 210 14.13 15.30 23.77
CA PHE A 210 14.99 14.79 22.71
C PHE A 210 14.84 15.59 21.42
N ASN A 211 15.95 15.78 20.72
CA ASN A 211 16.04 16.61 19.53
C ASN A 211 15.56 15.94 18.22
N TYR A 212 15.59 14.61 18.13
CA TYR A 212 14.99 13.85 17.02
C TYR A 212 14.55 12.44 17.43
N TYR A 213 13.59 11.89 16.70
CA TYR A 213 13.07 10.54 16.88
C TYR A 213 13.56 9.64 15.73
N LEU A 214 14.18 8.52 16.05
CA LEU A 214 14.62 7.53 15.06
C LEU A 214 13.48 6.56 14.76
N MET A 215 13.11 6.43 13.49
CA MET A 215 12.06 5.50 13.06
C MET A 215 12.34 4.89 11.70
N ASP A 216 11.50 3.94 11.30
CA ASP A 216 11.53 3.38 9.96
C ASP A 216 10.99 4.38 8.94
N GLY A 217 11.65 4.52 7.79
CA GLY A 217 11.19 5.39 6.70
C GLY A 217 9.79 5.02 6.20
N GLY A 218 9.46 3.72 6.19
CA GLY A 218 8.13 3.24 5.82
C GLY A 218 7.02 3.71 6.76
N SER A 219 7.33 4.03 8.01
CA SER A 219 6.34 4.52 8.99
C SER A 219 5.94 5.98 8.80
N ILE A 220 6.65 6.73 7.94
CA ILE A 220 6.29 8.12 7.60
C ILE A 220 5.13 8.17 6.61
N LEU A 221 5.12 7.24 5.65
CA LEU A 221 4.19 7.25 4.53
C LEU A 221 2.72 7.26 4.96
N PRO A 222 2.27 6.48 5.98
CA PRO A 222 0.88 6.53 6.42
C PRO A 222 0.44 7.91 6.93
N ILE A 223 1.34 8.66 7.59
CA ILE A 223 1.01 10.00 8.09
C ILE A 223 0.96 11.02 6.96
N LEU A 224 1.86 10.91 5.97
CA LEU A 224 1.78 11.77 4.78
C LEU A 224 0.54 11.47 3.94
N ALA A 225 0.16 10.20 3.82
CA ALA A 225 -1.04 9.76 3.08
C ALA A 225 -2.35 10.20 3.75
N LEU A 226 -2.34 10.53 5.05
CA LEU A 226 -3.53 11.06 5.73
C LEU A 226 -3.91 12.46 5.25
N ASP A 227 -3.02 13.21 4.59
CA ASP A 227 -3.25 14.62 4.22
C ASP A 227 -3.87 15.41 5.38
N LEU A 228 -3.14 15.46 6.51
CA LEU A 228 -3.53 16.21 7.69
C LEU A 228 -3.64 17.70 7.34
N ARG A 229 -4.72 18.35 7.78
CA ARG A 229 -4.96 19.78 7.58
C ARG A 229 -5.14 20.51 8.90
N PRO A 230 -4.84 21.82 8.95
CA PRO A 230 -5.08 22.63 10.13
C PRO A 230 -6.51 22.47 10.65
N GLY A 231 -6.66 22.14 11.93
CA GLY A 231 -7.96 21.98 12.58
C GLY A 231 -8.51 20.54 12.57
N ASN A 232 -7.82 19.58 11.94
CA ASN A 232 -8.30 18.20 11.94
C ASN A 232 -8.22 17.55 13.32
N ARG A 233 -9.25 16.75 13.63
CA ARG A 233 -9.28 15.79 14.75
C ARG A 233 -8.71 14.47 14.26
N PHE A 234 -7.52 14.14 14.73
CA PHE A 234 -6.78 12.96 14.32
C PHE A 234 -6.92 11.83 15.36
N LEU A 235 -7.32 10.64 14.91
CA LEU A 235 -7.35 9.43 15.72
C LEU A 235 -6.27 8.44 15.26
N ASP A 236 -5.43 8.00 16.19
CA ASP A 236 -4.57 6.82 16.02
C ASP A 236 -5.14 5.67 16.85
N MET A 237 -5.78 4.70 16.19
CA MET A 237 -6.51 3.63 16.85
C MET A 237 -5.61 2.61 17.57
N CYS A 238 -4.38 2.47 17.11
CA CYS A 238 -3.40 1.47 17.55
C CYS A 238 -2.02 2.13 17.72
N SER A 239 -1.97 3.15 18.58
CA SER A 239 -0.91 4.14 18.58
C SER A 239 0.45 3.63 19.05
N ALA A 240 0.51 2.62 19.91
CA ALA A 240 1.79 2.26 20.54
C ALA A 240 2.77 1.64 19.55
N PRO A 241 4.05 2.09 19.57
CA PRO A 241 4.72 2.82 20.66
C PRO A 241 4.55 4.35 20.67
N GLY A 242 3.89 4.96 19.68
CA GLY A 242 3.58 6.40 19.64
C GLY A 242 4.32 7.19 18.55
N GLY A 243 5.18 6.55 17.77
CA GLY A 243 6.01 7.23 16.77
C GLY A 243 5.21 7.88 15.63
N LYS A 244 4.15 7.23 15.13
CA LYS A 244 3.29 7.77 14.06
C LYS A 244 2.44 8.94 14.56
N SER A 245 1.87 8.82 15.75
CA SER A 245 1.17 9.94 16.38
C SER A 245 2.12 11.12 16.71
N LEU A 246 3.35 10.85 17.15
CA LEU A 246 4.37 11.89 17.34
C LEU A 246 4.68 12.59 16.02
N LEU A 247 4.85 11.82 14.94
CA LEU A 247 5.07 12.37 13.60
C LEU A 247 3.91 13.27 13.15
N ALA A 248 2.66 12.88 13.41
CA ALA A 248 1.49 13.72 13.15
C ALA A 248 1.56 15.05 13.92
N LEU A 249 1.97 15.03 15.19
CA LEU A 249 2.17 16.26 15.98
C LEU A 249 3.26 17.18 15.41
N GLN A 250 4.33 16.61 14.85
CA GLN A 250 5.42 17.40 14.22
C GLN A 250 4.95 18.17 12.97
N THR A 251 3.79 17.83 12.39
CA THR A 251 3.22 18.56 11.25
C THR A 251 2.57 19.89 11.65
N PHE A 252 2.25 20.08 12.94
CA PHE A 252 1.46 21.22 13.47
C PHE A 252 0.04 21.38 12.90
N PHE A 253 -0.47 20.41 12.14
CA PHE A 253 -1.82 20.44 11.58
C PHE A 253 -2.95 20.00 12.51
N PRO A 254 -2.83 18.88 13.27
CA PRO A 254 -3.95 18.42 14.07
C PRO A 254 -4.21 19.35 15.27
N ASP A 255 -5.48 19.68 15.50
CA ASP A 255 -5.91 20.43 16.69
C ASP A 255 -6.00 19.50 17.90
N VAL A 256 -6.56 18.31 17.68
CA VAL A 256 -6.67 17.25 18.67
C VAL A 256 -6.09 15.96 18.11
N VAL A 257 -5.22 15.32 18.90
CA VAL A 257 -4.68 13.99 18.64
C VAL A 257 -5.20 13.03 19.70
N VAL A 258 -5.96 12.03 19.27
CA VAL A 258 -6.42 10.93 20.12
C VAL A 258 -5.54 9.71 19.85
N SER A 259 -4.74 9.32 20.83
CA SER A 259 -3.90 8.14 20.76
C SER A 259 -4.50 7.02 21.60
N ASN A 260 -4.99 5.99 20.91
CA ASN A 260 -5.61 4.82 21.53
C ASN A 260 -4.71 3.59 21.43
N ASP A 261 -4.70 2.75 22.47
CA ASP A 261 -4.19 1.38 22.39
C ASP A 261 -4.95 0.51 23.40
N SER A 262 -5.30 -0.72 23.01
CA SER A 262 -6.05 -1.64 23.86
C SER A 262 -5.25 -2.13 25.07
N SER A 263 -3.92 -2.11 24.99
CA SER A 263 -3.03 -2.55 26.06
C SER A 263 -2.51 -1.36 26.87
N LEU A 264 -2.72 -1.40 28.19
CA LEU A 264 -2.27 -0.32 29.08
C LEU A 264 -0.75 -0.21 29.11
N SER A 265 -0.02 -1.33 29.04
CA SER A 265 1.44 -1.31 29.00
C SER A 265 1.99 -0.67 27.72
N ARG A 266 1.32 -0.91 26.59
CA ARG A 266 1.62 -0.27 25.29
C ARG A 266 1.28 1.22 25.31
N LEU A 267 0.12 1.59 25.84
CA LEU A 267 -0.28 2.99 26.00
C LEU A 267 0.70 3.77 26.91
N ASN A 268 1.23 3.13 27.96
CA ASN A 268 2.27 3.72 28.81
C ASN A 268 3.57 4.00 28.03
N ARG A 269 3.89 3.21 26.99
CA ARG A 269 5.02 3.51 26.08
C ARG A 269 4.74 4.77 25.26
N VAL A 270 3.52 4.94 24.74
CA VAL A 270 3.11 6.18 24.05
C VAL A 270 3.29 7.38 24.97
N ARG A 271 2.80 7.26 26.23
CA ARG A 271 2.97 8.31 27.24
C ARG A 271 4.43 8.62 27.51
N SER A 272 5.27 7.59 27.59
CA SER A 272 6.72 7.74 27.78
C SER A 272 7.36 8.49 26.61
N VAL A 273 7.06 8.11 25.36
CA VAL A 273 7.53 8.82 24.16
C VAL A 273 7.08 10.28 24.20
N TYR A 274 5.80 10.56 24.45
CA TYR A 274 5.35 11.96 24.53
C TYR A 274 6.04 12.75 25.63
N SER A 275 6.25 12.17 26.81
CA SER A 275 6.97 12.87 27.88
C SER A 275 8.44 13.15 27.56
N GLN A 276 9.05 12.40 26.64
CA GLN A 276 10.44 12.56 26.23
C GLN A 276 10.63 13.55 25.06
N PHE A 277 9.58 13.76 24.26
CA PHE A 277 9.62 14.60 23.05
C PHE A 277 8.79 15.88 23.16
N LEU A 278 7.82 15.95 24.06
CA LEU A 278 6.96 17.11 24.24
C LEU A 278 7.24 17.75 25.60
N TYR A 279 7.72 18.99 25.58
CA TYR A 279 7.99 19.73 26.80
C TYR A 279 6.65 20.10 27.46
N ASP A 280 6.64 20.16 28.80
CA ASP A 280 5.44 20.38 29.61
C ASP A 280 4.25 19.46 29.23
N PHE A 281 4.53 18.21 28.85
CA PHE A 281 3.54 17.25 28.32
C PHE A 281 2.20 17.26 29.08
N GLN A 282 2.24 17.22 30.41
CA GLN A 282 1.03 17.15 31.22
C GLN A 282 0.21 18.44 31.17
N GLU A 283 0.85 19.61 31.28
CA GLU A 283 0.18 20.91 31.37
C GLU A 283 -0.27 21.43 30.00
N LYS A 284 0.63 21.40 29.01
CA LYS A 284 0.39 22.01 27.69
C LYS A 284 -0.41 21.14 26.73
N TRP A 285 -0.39 19.82 26.92
CA TRP A 285 -0.96 18.88 25.94
C TRP A 285 -2.13 18.09 26.49
N VAL A 286 -1.99 17.52 27.69
CA VAL A 286 -3.04 16.69 28.28
C VAL A 286 -4.14 17.55 28.90
N LYS A 287 -3.80 18.55 29.73
CA LYS A 287 -4.82 19.41 30.38
C LYS A 287 -5.57 20.31 29.39
N THR A 288 -4.90 20.75 28.32
CA THR A 288 -5.54 21.56 27.27
C THR A 288 -6.44 20.72 26.35
N GLY A 289 -6.36 19.40 26.41
CA GLY A 289 -7.14 18.50 25.55
C GLY A 289 -6.56 18.27 24.16
N LYS A 290 -5.39 18.86 23.84
CA LYS A 290 -4.72 18.67 22.54
C LYS A 290 -4.30 17.22 22.30
N ILE A 291 -3.88 16.51 23.36
CA ILE A 291 -3.58 15.08 23.30
C ILE A 291 -4.47 14.33 24.27
N ARG A 292 -5.18 13.33 23.76
CA ARG A 292 -6.04 12.44 24.56
C ARG A 292 -5.52 11.02 24.44
N LEU A 293 -5.13 10.44 25.57
CA LEU A 293 -4.70 9.06 25.66
C LEU A 293 -5.88 8.19 26.11
N THR A 294 -6.29 7.23 25.29
CA THR A 294 -7.40 6.33 25.62
C THR A 294 -6.96 4.87 25.64
N ASN A 295 -7.48 4.11 26.61
CA ASN A 295 -7.30 2.67 26.68
C ASN A 295 -8.63 1.99 26.35
N ARG A 296 -8.90 1.80 25.06
CA ARG A 296 -10.12 1.15 24.58
C ARG A 296 -9.79 0.13 23.51
N ASP A 297 -10.64 -0.87 23.39
CA ASP A 297 -10.58 -1.76 22.25
C ASP A 297 -11.05 -0.99 21.00
N GLY A 298 -10.17 -0.90 20.00
CA GLY A 298 -10.40 -0.14 18.77
C GLY A 298 -11.65 -0.57 18.02
N ARG A 299 -12.13 -1.80 18.23
CA ARG A 299 -13.31 -2.36 17.57
C ARG A 299 -14.64 -1.80 18.05
N ILE A 300 -14.65 -1.18 19.24
CA ILE A 300 -15.85 -0.69 19.92
C ILE A 300 -15.79 0.80 20.26
N ILE A 301 -14.81 1.52 19.70
CA ILE A 301 -14.77 2.97 19.84
C ILE A 301 -16.01 3.52 19.15
N SER A 302 -16.86 4.20 19.90
CA SER A 302 -18.09 4.84 19.42
C SER A 302 -18.14 6.34 19.75
N GLU A 303 -17.08 6.85 20.37
CA GLU A 303 -17.00 8.23 20.83
C GLU A 303 -16.27 9.08 19.79
N GLU A 304 -17.00 10.07 19.29
CA GLU A 304 -16.56 11.21 18.48
C GLU A 304 -16.41 10.94 16.97
N GLU A 305 -16.73 11.97 16.21
CA GLU A 305 -16.47 12.06 14.77
C GLU A 305 -15.02 12.57 14.56
N TYR A 306 -14.30 11.95 13.63
CA TYR A 306 -12.90 12.25 13.33
C TYR A 306 -12.69 12.58 11.85
N ASP A 307 -11.92 13.61 11.56
CA ASP A 307 -11.55 13.98 10.18
C ASP A 307 -10.55 13.00 9.56
N ARG A 308 -9.66 12.46 10.39
CA ARG A 308 -8.48 11.70 9.97
C ARG A 308 -8.25 10.55 10.93
N ILE A 309 -8.21 9.33 10.40
CA ILE A 309 -8.04 8.12 11.22
C ILE A 309 -6.89 7.28 10.68
N LEU A 310 -5.89 7.02 11.53
CA LEU A 310 -4.85 6.03 11.29
C LEU A 310 -5.26 4.70 11.92
N VAL A 311 -5.25 3.66 11.11
CA VAL A 311 -5.47 2.27 11.53
C VAL A 311 -4.17 1.50 11.30
N ASP A 312 -3.19 1.73 12.18
CA ASP A 312 -1.91 1.00 12.19
C ASP A 312 -2.06 -0.31 12.95
N VAL A 313 -2.61 -1.32 12.29
CA VAL A 313 -3.10 -2.52 12.95
C VAL A 313 -1.99 -3.43 13.49
N PRO A 314 -2.26 -4.22 14.54
CA PRO A 314 -1.39 -5.33 14.90
C PRO A 314 -1.27 -6.31 13.71
N CYS A 315 -0.04 -6.51 13.24
CA CYS A 315 0.33 -7.35 12.10
C CYS A 315 1.22 -8.52 12.54
N THR A 316 1.55 -9.41 11.60
CA THR A 316 2.60 -10.43 11.80
C THR A 316 4.00 -9.84 12.01
N THR A 317 4.17 -8.51 11.86
CA THR A 317 5.41 -7.77 12.10
C THR A 317 6.63 -8.43 11.47
N ASP A 318 6.59 -8.66 10.15
CA ASP A 318 7.45 -9.62 9.47
C ASP A 318 8.94 -9.43 9.76
N ARG A 319 9.44 -8.19 9.68
CA ARG A 319 10.84 -7.88 10.03
C ARG A 319 11.12 -8.16 11.51
N HIS A 320 10.29 -7.66 12.42
CA HIS A 320 10.49 -7.85 13.86
C HIS A 320 10.49 -9.35 14.22
N SER A 321 9.56 -10.11 13.65
CA SER A 321 9.44 -11.56 13.83
C SER A 321 10.61 -12.38 13.29
N LEU A 322 11.49 -11.81 12.45
CA LEU A 322 12.72 -12.47 12.00
C LEU A 322 13.90 -12.27 12.96
N HIS A 323 13.89 -11.19 13.74
CA HIS A 323 15.01 -10.79 14.60
C HIS A 323 14.72 -10.96 16.09
N GLU A 324 13.44 -10.90 16.49
CA GLU A 324 13.00 -11.02 17.87
C GLU A 324 12.35 -12.38 18.13
N ASN A 325 12.83 -13.08 19.16
CA ASN A 325 12.30 -14.38 19.56
C ASN A 325 11.36 -14.26 20.77
N GLU A 326 11.48 -13.21 21.57
CA GLU A 326 10.59 -12.95 22.70
C GLU A 326 9.21 -12.51 22.19
N ASN A 327 8.14 -13.12 22.70
CA ASN A 327 6.77 -12.85 22.25
C ASN A 327 6.56 -12.85 20.72
N ASN A 328 7.32 -13.68 19.99
CA ASN A 328 7.16 -13.80 18.54
C ASN A 328 5.79 -14.41 18.18
N ILE A 329 5.10 -13.83 17.21
CA ILE A 329 3.77 -14.26 16.74
C ILE A 329 3.78 -15.64 16.06
N PHE A 330 4.93 -16.08 15.54
CA PHE A 330 5.10 -17.37 14.89
C PHE A 330 5.40 -18.52 15.88
N LYS A 331 5.37 -18.27 17.20
CA LYS A 331 5.47 -19.35 18.19
C LYS A 331 4.27 -20.31 18.08
N PRO A 332 4.47 -21.63 18.26
CA PRO A 332 3.38 -22.60 18.20
C PRO A 332 2.19 -22.29 19.14
N SER A 333 2.47 -21.70 20.31
CA SER A 333 1.43 -21.30 21.26
C SER A 333 0.51 -20.19 20.77
N ARG A 334 0.92 -19.42 19.74
CA ARG A 334 0.18 -18.26 19.22
C ARG A 334 -0.42 -18.49 17.83
N ILE A 335 -0.50 -19.74 17.37
CA ILE A 335 -1.08 -20.07 16.05
C ILE A 335 -2.51 -19.54 15.91
N LYS A 336 -3.37 -19.76 16.92
CA LYS A 336 -4.76 -19.27 16.90
C LYS A 336 -4.84 -17.75 16.79
N GLU A 337 -4.02 -17.04 17.57
CA GLU A 337 -3.94 -15.59 17.52
C GLU A 337 -3.49 -15.10 16.14
N ARG A 338 -2.44 -15.72 15.58
CA ARG A 338 -1.90 -15.40 14.27
C ARG A 338 -2.91 -15.60 13.14
N LEU A 339 -3.71 -16.67 13.20
CA LEU A 339 -4.76 -16.94 12.22
C LEU A 339 -5.94 -15.96 12.33
N ASN A 340 -6.21 -15.44 13.53
CA ASN A 340 -7.27 -14.46 13.77
C ASN A 340 -6.87 -13.01 13.45
N LEU A 341 -5.61 -12.74 13.09
CA LEU A 341 -5.14 -11.37 12.80
C LEU A 341 -5.94 -10.69 11.69
N PRO A 342 -6.19 -11.31 10.51
CA PRO A 342 -6.95 -10.63 9.45
C PRO A 342 -8.37 -10.26 9.88
N GLU A 343 -9.02 -11.09 10.68
CA GLU A 343 -10.36 -10.81 11.21
C GLU A 343 -10.34 -9.63 12.18
N LEU A 344 -9.37 -9.60 13.11
CA LEU A 344 -9.15 -8.46 14.01
C LEU A 344 -8.87 -7.17 13.23
N GLN A 345 -8.03 -7.24 12.21
CA GLN A 345 -7.67 -6.10 11.36
C GLN A 345 -8.89 -5.56 10.61
N LYS A 346 -9.73 -6.46 10.09
CA LYS A 346 -11.00 -6.12 9.46
C LYS A 346 -11.94 -5.42 10.45
N GLU A 347 -12.15 -5.97 11.65
CA GLU A 347 -13.01 -5.36 12.67
C GLU A 347 -12.54 -3.95 13.04
N LEU A 348 -11.23 -3.73 13.16
CA LEU A 348 -10.65 -2.40 13.42
C LEU A 348 -10.89 -1.43 12.26
N LEU A 349 -10.65 -1.85 11.02
CA LEU A 349 -10.86 -1.01 9.84
C LEU A 349 -12.35 -0.68 9.63
N VAL A 350 -13.25 -1.66 9.80
CA VAL A 350 -14.70 -1.44 9.74
C VAL A 350 -15.13 -0.40 10.76
N ASN A 351 -14.63 -0.48 12.00
CA ASN A 351 -14.98 0.53 13.00
C ASN A 351 -14.41 1.92 12.65
N ALA A 352 -13.18 2.00 12.13
CA ALA A 352 -12.60 3.26 11.64
C ALA A 352 -13.47 3.91 10.56
N LEU A 353 -13.93 3.13 9.59
CA LEU A 353 -14.79 3.59 8.50
C LEU A 353 -16.18 4.06 8.99
N LYS A 354 -16.64 3.59 10.16
CA LYS A 354 -17.88 4.08 10.79
C LYS A 354 -17.68 5.40 11.55
N LEU A 355 -16.47 5.63 12.06
CA LEU A 355 -16.12 6.80 12.89
C LEU A 355 -15.69 8.02 12.08
N VAL A 356 -15.25 7.81 10.85
CA VAL A 356 -14.75 8.90 10.00
C VAL A 356 -15.88 9.80 9.55
N GLU A 357 -15.65 11.11 9.60
CA GLU A 357 -16.57 12.10 9.06
C GLU A 357 -16.71 11.99 7.54
N ARG A 358 -17.82 12.53 7.02
CA ARG A 358 -18.00 12.62 5.56
C ARG A 358 -16.92 13.51 4.95
N GLY A 359 -16.15 12.95 4.03
CA GLY A 359 -15.00 13.63 3.43
C GLY A 359 -13.71 13.53 4.25
N GLY A 360 -13.74 12.82 5.38
CA GLY A 360 -12.55 12.42 6.12
C GLY A 360 -11.75 11.34 5.40
N ILE A 361 -10.54 11.08 5.90
CA ILE A 361 -9.60 10.12 5.31
C ILE A 361 -9.20 9.09 6.36
N VAL A 362 -9.29 7.81 5.98
CA VAL A 362 -8.80 6.69 6.78
C VAL A 362 -7.60 6.09 6.08
N VAL A 363 -6.48 5.99 6.79
CA VAL A 363 -5.30 5.27 6.31
C VAL A 363 -5.15 3.99 7.10
N TYR A 364 -5.27 2.87 6.38
CA TYR A 364 -4.95 1.55 6.88
C TYR A 364 -3.47 1.24 6.60
N SER A 365 -2.71 0.88 7.62
CA SER A 365 -1.31 0.50 7.44
C SER A 365 -0.96 -0.77 8.19
N THR A 366 -0.10 -1.58 7.58
CA THR A 366 0.52 -2.73 8.23
C THR A 366 2.03 -2.72 8.00
N CYS A 367 2.69 -3.51 8.82
CA CYS A 367 4.10 -3.83 8.78
C CYS A 367 4.38 -5.23 8.21
N SER A 368 3.39 -5.82 7.51
CA SER A 368 3.44 -7.15 6.90
C SER A 368 3.44 -7.05 5.38
N LEU A 369 4.15 -7.97 4.74
CA LEU A 369 4.13 -8.14 3.29
C LEU A 369 2.97 -9.03 2.81
N SER A 370 2.12 -9.52 3.72
CA SER A 370 1.03 -10.45 3.42
C SER A 370 -0.14 -9.74 2.73
N PRO A 371 -0.48 -10.11 1.48
CA PRO A 371 -1.67 -9.57 0.81
C PRO A 371 -2.97 -9.83 1.58
N ILE A 372 -3.02 -10.93 2.33
CA ILE A 372 -4.18 -11.32 3.16
C ILE A 372 -4.43 -10.27 4.25
N GLN A 373 -3.36 -9.75 4.87
CA GLN A 373 -3.44 -8.70 5.89
C GLN A 373 -3.54 -7.30 5.28
N ASN A 374 -3.29 -7.15 3.97
CA ASN A 374 -3.28 -5.86 3.28
C ASN A 374 -4.55 -5.73 2.44
N ASP A 375 -4.45 -5.95 1.13
CA ASP A 375 -5.54 -5.83 0.17
C ASP A 375 -6.78 -6.66 0.56
N GLY A 376 -6.56 -7.81 1.21
CA GLY A 376 -7.64 -8.71 1.64
C GLY A 376 -8.51 -8.10 2.72
N VAL A 377 -7.90 -7.52 3.75
CA VAL A 377 -8.60 -6.84 4.83
C VAL A 377 -9.38 -5.64 4.28
N VAL A 378 -8.75 -4.82 3.43
CA VAL A 378 -9.38 -3.63 2.86
C VAL A 378 -10.61 -4.02 2.03
N HIS A 379 -10.49 -5.02 1.16
CA HIS A 379 -11.61 -5.46 0.33
C HIS A 379 -12.80 -5.96 1.15
N VAL A 380 -12.55 -6.83 2.13
CA VAL A 380 -13.62 -7.40 2.97
C VAL A 380 -14.25 -6.34 3.87
N ALA A 381 -13.45 -5.43 4.43
CA ALA A 381 -13.96 -4.33 5.27
C ALA A 381 -14.88 -3.38 4.47
N LEU A 382 -14.47 -3.00 3.26
CA LEU A 382 -15.27 -2.12 2.39
C LEU A 382 -16.59 -2.77 1.98
N LYS A 383 -16.56 -4.06 1.64
CA LYS A 383 -17.77 -4.83 1.32
C LYS A 383 -18.74 -4.87 2.50
N GLN A 384 -18.25 -5.20 3.70
CA GLN A 384 -19.08 -5.26 4.90
C GLN A 384 -19.71 -3.90 5.24
N ILE A 385 -18.93 -2.82 5.14
CA ILE A 385 -19.43 -1.47 5.41
C ILE A 385 -20.50 -1.05 4.40
N TRP A 386 -20.31 -1.38 3.12
CA TRP A 386 -21.30 -1.12 2.09
C TRP A 386 -22.60 -1.88 2.36
N GLU A 387 -22.53 -3.16 2.71
CA GLU A 387 -23.70 -3.99 3.07
C GLU A 387 -24.44 -3.50 4.33
N GLU A 388 -23.72 -2.98 5.33
CA GLU A 388 -24.30 -2.53 6.60
C GLU A 388 -24.85 -1.09 6.57
N THR A 389 -24.20 -0.18 5.84
CA THR A 389 -24.44 1.28 5.95
C THR A 389 -24.77 1.97 4.64
N ASN A 390 -24.62 1.29 3.49
CA ASN A 390 -24.69 1.88 2.14
C ASN A 390 -23.74 3.09 1.94
N MET A 391 -22.69 3.23 2.75
CA MET A 391 -21.66 4.25 2.53
C MET A 391 -20.73 3.83 1.39
N GLU A 392 -20.42 4.77 0.51
CA GLU A 392 -19.43 4.58 -0.55
C GLU A 392 -18.10 5.19 -0.14
N PHE A 393 -17.03 4.41 -0.27
CA PHE A 393 -15.66 4.85 -0.07
C PHE A 393 -14.89 4.81 -1.38
N VAL A 394 -13.98 5.76 -1.56
CA VAL A 394 -13.04 5.80 -2.68
C VAL A 394 -11.67 5.44 -2.14
N VAL A 395 -11.05 4.42 -2.72
CA VAL A 395 -9.68 4.04 -2.40
C VAL A 395 -8.76 4.85 -3.31
N LYS A 396 -7.82 5.56 -2.71
CA LYS A 396 -6.88 6.43 -3.41
C LYS A 396 -5.52 5.80 -3.64
#